data_AF-A0A835F3P2-F1
#
_entry.id   AF-A0A835F3P2-F1
#
_cell.length_a   1.000
_cell.length_b   1.000
_cell.length_c   1.000
_cell.angle_alpha   90.00
_cell.angle_beta   90.00
_cell.angle_gamma   90.00
#
_symmetry.space_group_name_H-M   'P 1'
#
loop_
_entity.id
_entity.type
_entity.pdbx_description
1 polymer ?
#
loop_
_entity_poly.entity_id
_entity_poly.type
_entity_poly.pdbx_seq_one_letter_code
_entity_poly.pdbx_strand_id
1 'polypeptide(L)'
;MANSAYEYVKSEFEFDRRLPPSNWIVVRIDGCHFHRFSKSHAFEKPNDKNALRLMNACATAMLEKFPDIVFAYGVSDEYSFVFREETEFYHRRESKILSLCVSYFTSVYVMKWKNFFPNKELKEPPYFDARAVCYPNLKTIRDYLAWRQVDCHINNQYNTCFWMLVKSGKSEQEAQLVLKGTFAKDKNELLAQQFQINYDDEPAMFRKGSSVYREKVLLLVMVDDDGNPIKRPRLKVIEAHVDIIGPEFWENHQHILREGKFKFMHEFVKKFGIGRMLPPGNCIVVRIKACQFDQFSTIHSFDKPNDETALRLMNSTASLMMEQYPDIVFGYGFSNEYSFVFHEKTELYQRQESLILSSCSSYFTSLYMTKWKEFFPYKELVQTPRFEAEALCYPKLKIVCEYLSWRQGECHASNQYNTCFCMLVKSGKSEKEAHEILKGTLSKDKNELLFQQFQMNYNNEPAIFRKGSCIYRQKVEKSAESEGGDKGTTRERWDVKVDHVDMGPGFWQKHPWIMTDRNQ
;
A
#
# COMPACT_ATOMS: atom_id res chain seq x y z
N MET A 1 -12.82 11.45 -28.62
CA MET A 1 -13.54 10.24 -28.16
C MET A 1 -14.49 10.67 -27.08
N ALA A 2 -15.74 10.23 -27.11
CA ALA A 2 -16.74 10.60 -26.11
C ALA A 2 -16.38 9.95 -24.77
N ASN A 3 -15.51 10.59 -23.98
CA ASN A 3 -15.43 10.33 -22.55
C ASN A 3 -16.74 10.87 -21.98
N SER A 4 -17.69 9.96 -21.82
CA SER A 4 -19.06 10.27 -21.45
C SER A 4 -19.06 10.94 -20.07
N ALA A 5 -20.10 11.73 -19.77
CA ALA A 5 -20.34 12.31 -18.45
C ALA A 5 -20.43 11.26 -17.30
N TYR A 6 -20.23 9.98 -17.61
CA TYR A 6 -20.35 8.83 -16.72
C TYR A 6 -19.00 8.12 -16.49
N GLU A 7 -17.88 8.57 -17.06
CA GLU A 7 -16.58 7.89 -16.84
C GLU A 7 -16.14 7.94 -15.36
N TYR A 8 -16.54 8.99 -14.63
CA TYR A 8 -16.26 9.14 -13.20
C TYR A 8 -16.79 7.95 -12.36
N VAL A 9 -17.84 7.24 -12.83
CA VAL A 9 -18.38 6.12 -12.05
C VAL A 9 -17.36 4.97 -11.97
N LYS A 10 -16.54 4.83 -13.01
CA LYS A 10 -15.47 3.83 -13.08
C LYS A 10 -14.24 4.25 -12.27
N SER A 11 -13.85 5.53 -12.28
CA SER A 11 -12.66 6.00 -11.56
C SER A 11 -12.88 6.13 -10.06
N GLU A 12 -14.06 6.60 -9.64
CA GLU A 12 -14.32 6.95 -8.25
C GLU A 12 -14.89 5.80 -7.41
N PHE A 13 -15.58 4.82 -8.04
CA PHE A 13 -16.33 3.79 -7.31
C PHE A 13 -15.88 2.35 -7.54
N GLU A 14 -15.05 2.05 -8.56
CA GLU A 14 -14.45 0.72 -8.69
C GLU A 14 -13.23 0.59 -7.75
N PHE A 15 -13.33 -0.32 -6.78
CA PHE A 15 -12.20 -0.64 -5.91
C PHE A 15 -11.31 -1.73 -6.52
N ASP A 16 -10.10 -1.38 -6.94
CA ASP A 16 -9.08 -2.35 -7.39
C ASP A 16 -8.30 -2.93 -6.21
N ARG A 17 -8.95 -3.79 -5.41
CA ARG A 17 -8.30 -4.46 -4.28
C ARG A 17 -7.30 -5.50 -4.78
N ARG A 18 -6.02 -5.16 -4.68
CA ARG A 18 -4.91 -6.06 -5.02
C ARG A 18 -4.40 -6.78 -3.78
N LEU A 19 -4.28 -8.09 -3.87
CA LEU A 19 -3.71 -8.91 -2.82
C LEU A 19 -2.20 -8.61 -2.70
N PRO A 20 -1.65 -8.50 -1.47
CA PRO A 20 -0.25 -8.16 -1.25
C PRO A 20 0.69 -9.03 -2.08
N PRO A 21 1.75 -8.47 -2.70
CA PRO A 21 2.76 -9.25 -3.42
C PRO A 21 3.53 -10.17 -2.47
N SER A 22 4.24 -11.16 -3.02
CA SER A 22 5.08 -12.10 -2.23
C SER A 22 4.33 -12.73 -1.05
N ASN A 23 3.07 -13.12 -1.30
CA ASN A 23 2.23 -13.85 -0.37
C ASN A 23 1.60 -15.02 -1.13
N TRP A 24 1.47 -16.15 -0.45
CA TRP A 24 0.64 -17.25 -0.90
C TRP A 24 -0.81 -16.78 -0.89
N ILE A 25 -1.53 -17.00 -1.98
CA ILE A 25 -2.96 -16.69 -2.05
C ILE A 25 -3.72 -18.01 -1.95
N VAL A 26 -4.58 -18.11 -0.95
CA VAL A 26 -5.55 -19.20 -0.86
C VAL A 26 -6.90 -18.68 -1.27
N VAL A 27 -7.45 -19.24 -2.35
CA VAL A 27 -8.85 -19.05 -2.72
C VAL A 27 -9.64 -20.22 -2.16
N ARG A 28 -10.47 -19.97 -1.16
CA ARG A 28 -11.41 -20.98 -0.65
C ARG A 28 -12.77 -20.77 -1.30
N ILE A 29 -13.28 -21.81 -1.93
CA ILE A 29 -14.60 -21.91 -2.54
C ILE A 29 -15.48 -22.76 -1.62
N ASP A 30 -16.72 -22.31 -1.36
CA ASP A 30 -17.68 -22.99 -0.47
C ASP A 30 -19.08 -23.07 -1.13
N GLY A 31 -19.76 -24.19 -0.97
CA GLY A 31 -21.10 -24.41 -1.53
C GLY A 31 -22.16 -23.56 -0.85
N CYS A 32 -22.78 -22.62 -1.57
CA CYS A 32 -23.83 -21.80 -0.98
C CYS A 32 -25.11 -22.62 -0.73
N HIS A 33 -25.58 -22.60 0.52
CA HIS A 33 -26.78 -23.33 0.95
C HIS A 33 -26.73 -24.82 0.57
N PHE A 34 -25.52 -25.42 0.60
CA PHE A 34 -25.32 -26.77 0.10
C PHE A 34 -26.07 -27.84 0.89
N HIS A 35 -26.46 -27.55 2.14
CA HIS A 35 -27.36 -28.40 2.90
C HIS A 35 -28.69 -28.64 2.15
N ARG A 36 -29.32 -27.57 1.66
CA ARG A 36 -30.54 -27.65 0.84
C ARG A 36 -30.28 -28.35 -0.48
N PHE A 37 -29.19 -28.01 -1.17
CA PHE A 37 -28.79 -28.62 -2.43
C PHE A 37 -28.58 -30.14 -2.30
N SER A 38 -27.92 -30.58 -1.23
CA SER A 38 -27.68 -32.00 -0.94
C SER A 38 -28.99 -32.75 -0.68
N LYS A 39 -29.96 -32.11 0.00
CA LYS A 39 -31.29 -32.67 0.27
C LYS A 39 -32.12 -32.76 -1.02
N SER A 40 -32.13 -31.73 -1.85
CA SER A 40 -32.90 -31.70 -3.11
C SER A 40 -32.41 -32.75 -4.12
N HIS A 41 -31.10 -33.04 -4.13
CA HIS A 41 -30.48 -34.07 -4.98
C HIS A 41 -30.31 -35.44 -4.29
N ALA A 42 -30.84 -35.61 -3.08
CA ALA A 42 -30.80 -36.84 -2.31
C ALA A 42 -29.38 -37.42 -2.23
N PHE A 43 -28.43 -36.60 -1.76
CA PHE A 43 -27.06 -37.04 -1.50
C PHE A 43 -27.03 -38.00 -0.32
N GLU A 44 -26.19 -39.03 -0.43
CA GLU A 44 -25.98 -39.98 0.65
C GLU A 44 -25.39 -39.29 1.90
N LYS A 45 -25.83 -39.74 3.07
CA LYS A 45 -25.36 -39.25 4.37
C LYS A 45 -24.67 -40.39 5.13
N PRO A 46 -23.55 -40.15 5.83
CA PRO A 46 -22.92 -38.84 6.07
C PRO A 46 -22.19 -38.24 4.86
N ASN A 47 -21.70 -39.07 3.94
CA ASN A 47 -20.90 -38.65 2.79
C ASN A 47 -21.43 -39.26 1.48
N ASP A 48 -21.51 -38.45 0.43
CA ASP A 48 -21.82 -38.92 -0.93
C ASP A 48 -20.54 -38.99 -1.75
N LYS A 49 -20.13 -40.21 -2.10
CA LYS A 49 -18.88 -40.47 -2.83
C LYS A 49 -18.86 -39.82 -4.21
N ASN A 50 -19.99 -39.76 -4.91
CA ASN A 50 -20.07 -39.20 -6.25
C ASN A 50 -20.02 -37.67 -6.20
N ALA A 51 -20.64 -37.06 -5.18
CA ALA A 51 -20.54 -35.62 -4.94
C ALA A 51 -19.09 -35.18 -4.69
N LEU A 52 -18.39 -35.91 -3.81
CA LEU A 52 -16.98 -35.62 -3.50
C LEU A 52 -16.08 -35.84 -4.72
N ARG A 53 -16.29 -36.92 -5.48
CA ARG A 53 -15.56 -37.16 -6.74
C ARG A 53 -15.81 -36.07 -7.79
N LEU A 54 -17.03 -35.55 -7.88
CA LEU A 54 -17.35 -34.42 -8.75
C LEU A 54 -16.58 -33.17 -8.31
N MET A 55 -16.56 -32.84 -7.02
CA MET A 55 -15.75 -31.74 -6.47
C MET A 55 -14.26 -31.92 -6.77
N ASN A 56 -13.71 -33.13 -6.58
CA ASN A 56 -12.31 -33.46 -6.89
C ASN A 56 -12.00 -33.32 -8.40
N ALA A 57 -12.94 -33.71 -9.26
CA ALA A 57 -12.81 -33.56 -10.70
C ALA A 57 -12.88 -32.08 -11.14
N CYS A 58 -13.56 -31.23 -10.38
CA CYS A 58 -13.54 -29.77 -10.57
C CYS A 58 -12.20 -29.19 -10.12
N ALA A 59 -11.68 -29.62 -8.98
CA ALA A 59 -10.37 -29.18 -8.49
C ALA A 59 -9.22 -29.63 -9.41
N THR A 60 -9.29 -30.85 -9.95
CA THR A 60 -8.34 -31.34 -10.96
C THR A 60 -8.37 -30.45 -12.21
N ALA A 61 -9.57 -30.10 -12.70
CA ALA A 61 -9.71 -29.20 -13.85
C ALA A 61 -9.22 -27.78 -13.54
N MET A 62 -9.45 -27.27 -12.32
CA MET A 62 -8.89 -25.98 -11.86
C MET A 62 -7.37 -25.99 -11.95
N LEU A 63 -6.74 -27.04 -11.41
CA LEU A 63 -5.29 -27.18 -11.47
C LEU A 63 -4.82 -27.30 -12.92
N GLU A 64 -5.46 -28.09 -13.78
CA GLU A 64 -5.11 -28.18 -15.21
C GLU A 64 -5.23 -26.83 -15.93
N LYS A 65 -6.27 -26.06 -15.64
CA LYS A 65 -6.56 -24.78 -16.28
C LYS A 65 -5.69 -23.63 -15.80
N PHE A 66 -5.37 -23.60 -14.51
CA PHE A 66 -4.64 -22.52 -13.86
C PHE A 66 -3.30 -23.02 -13.30
N PRO A 67 -2.21 -22.91 -14.08
CA PRO A 67 -0.88 -23.39 -13.68
C PRO A 67 -0.29 -22.73 -12.43
N ASP A 68 -0.86 -21.59 -12.02
CA ASP A 68 -0.48 -20.85 -10.82
C ASP A 68 -0.96 -21.50 -9.53
N ILE A 69 -1.97 -22.36 -9.62
CA ILE A 69 -2.42 -23.19 -8.51
C ILE A 69 -1.47 -24.38 -8.37
N VAL A 70 -0.74 -24.41 -7.25
CA VAL A 70 0.27 -25.44 -6.97
C VAL A 70 -0.28 -26.59 -6.14
N PHE A 71 -1.29 -26.31 -5.33
CA PHE A 71 -1.91 -27.27 -4.42
C PHE A 71 -3.38 -26.94 -4.23
N ALA A 72 -4.23 -27.95 -4.09
CA ALA A 72 -5.60 -27.78 -3.64
C ALA A 72 -5.96 -28.83 -2.60
N TYR A 73 -6.80 -28.43 -1.65
CA TYR A 73 -7.34 -29.29 -0.61
C TYR A 73 -8.85 -29.13 -0.52
N GLY A 74 -9.59 -30.22 -0.53
CA GLY A 74 -11.05 -30.21 -0.47
C GLY A 74 -11.62 -31.13 0.60
N VAL A 75 -12.71 -30.67 1.20
CA VAL A 75 -13.50 -31.40 2.20
C VAL A 75 -14.96 -30.98 2.08
N SER A 76 -15.89 -31.92 2.20
CA SER A 76 -17.33 -31.64 2.10
C SER A 76 -17.67 -30.88 0.80
N ASP A 77 -18.20 -29.68 0.92
CA ASP A 77 -18.62 -28.72 -0.09
C ASP A 77 -17.62 -27.56 -0.26
N GLU A 78 -16.47 -27.61 0.42
CA GLU A 78 -15.40 -26.61 0.30
C GLU A 78 -14.15 -27.14 -0.43
N TYR A 79 -13.49 -26.24 -1.16
CA TYR A 79 -12.18 -26.47 -1.78
C TYR A 79 -11.30 -25.23 -1.66
N SER A 80 -10.06 -25.44 -1.20
CA SER A 80 -9.04 -24.42 -1.05
C SER A 80 -7.99 -24.57 -2.14
N PHE A 81 -7.73 -23.51 -2.89
CA PHE A 81 -6.74 -23.47 -3.98
C PHE A 81 -5.59 -22.56 -3.60
N VAL A 82 -4.39 -23.13 -3.51
CA VAL A 82 -3.16 -22.42 -3.15
C VAL A 82 -2.46 -21.99 -4.42
N PHE A 83 -2.38 -20.68 -4.63
CA PHE A 83 -1.56 -20.08 -5.68
C PHE A 83 -0.11 -19.91 -5.20
N ARG A 84 0.85 -20.11 -6.10
CA ARG A 84 2.27 -19.83 -5.82
C ARG A 84 2.48 -18.39 -5.37
N GLU A 85 3.45 -18.18 -4.50
CA GLU A 85 3.76 -16.90 -3.87
C GLU A 85 3.97 -15.76 -4.89
N GLU A 86 4.67 -16.06 -5.98
CA GLU A 86 5.05 -15.12 -7.04
C GLU A 86 3.97 -14.95 -8.12
N THR A 87 2.76 -15.48 -7.91
CA THR A 87 1.70 -15.39 -8.91
C THR A 87 1.39 -13.94 -9.27
N GLU A 88 1.30 -13.70 -10.58
CA GLU A 88 0.83 -12.44 -11.16
C GLU A 88 -0.53 -12.61 -11.84
N PHE A 89 -1.23 -13.71 -11.52
CA PHE A 89 -2.52 -14.05 -12.09
C PHE A 89 -3.50 -12.89 -11.92
N TYR A 90 -3.95 -12.34 -13.06
CA TYR A 90 -4.80 -11.14 -13.15
C TYR A 90 -4.31 -9.96 -12.31
N HIS A 91 -2.99 -9.77 -12.24
CA HIS A 91 -2.32 -8.75 -11.46
C HIS A 91 -2.65 -8.76 -9.97
N ARG A 92 -3.02 -9.93 -9.42
CA ARG A 92 -3.40 -10.12 -8.02
C ARG A 92 -4.68 -9.38 -7.61
N ARG A 93 -5.54 -9.01 -8.57
CA ARG A 93 -6.83 -8.39 -8.29
C ARG A 93 -7.76 -9.40 -7.65
N GLU A 94 -8.11 -9.17 -6.39
CA GLU A 94 -8.91 -10.09 -5.58
C GLU A 94 -10.23 -10.45 -6.29
N SER A 95 -10.97 -9.45 -6.76
CA SER A 95 -12.25 -9.65 -7.46
C SER A 95 -12.14 -10.54 -8.70
N LYS A 96 -11.05 -10.42 -9.48
CA LYS A 96 -10.83 -11.25 -10.67
C LYS A 96 -10.41 -12.67 -10.31
N ILE A 97 -9.50 -12.81 -9.35
CA ILE A 97 -9.08 -14.13 -8.87
C ILE A 97 -10.30 -14.89 -8.36
N LEU A 98 -11.10 -14.26 -7.47
CA LEU A 98 -12.30 -14.87 -6.90
C LEU A 98 -13.33 -15.21 -7.98
N SER A 99 -13.74 -14.22 -8.78
CA SER A 99 -14.80 -14.41 -9.79
C SER A 99 -14.42 -15.46 -10.83
N LEU A 100 -13.16 -15.55 -11.26
CA LEU A 100 -12.72 -16.55 -12.23
C LEU A 100 -12.60 -17.95 -11.64
N CYS A 101 -12.07 -18.07 -10.42
CA CYS A 101 -11.99 -19.36 -9.74
C CYS A 101 -13.39 -19.91 -9.49
N VAL A 102 -14.29 -19.09 -8.91
CA VAL A 102 -15.64 -19.53 -8.56
C VAL A 102 -16.50 -19.81 -9.79
N SER A 103 -16.43 -18.96 -10.83
CA SER A 103 -17.22 -19.18 -12.06
C SER A 103 -16.73 -20.40 -12.84
N TYR A 104 -15.41 -20.60 -12.96
CA TYR A 104 -14.87 -21.77 -13.63
C TYR A 104 -15.18 -23.05 -12.86
N PHE A 105 -15.00 -23.05 -11.53
CA PHE A 105 -15.36 -24.20 -10.69
C PHE A 105 -16.83 -24.56 -10.83
N THR A 106 -17.73 -23.57 -10.72
CA THR A 106 -19.19 -23.76 -10.88
C THR A 106 -19.53 -24.32 -12.27
N SER A 107 -18.93 -23.77 -13.33
CA SER A 107 -19.16 -24.23 -14.70
C SER A 107 -18.71 -25.68 -14.90
N VAL A 108 -17.52 -26.04 -14.43
CA VAL A 108 -17.02 -27.42 -14.50
C VAL A 108 -17.90 -28.36 -13.69
N TYR A 109 -18.40 -27.93 -12.51
CA TYR A 109 -19.29 -28.73 -11.69
C TYR A 109 -20.58 -29.09 -12.44
N VAL A 110 -21.21 -28.10 -13.09
CA VAL A 110 -22.42 -28.32 -13.90
C VAL A 110 -22.11 -29.18 -15.12
N MET A 111 -21.03 -28.89 -15.85
CA MET A 111 -20.66 -29.64 -17.06
C MET A 111 -20.33 -31.11 -16.77
N LYS A 112 -19.66 -31.38 -15.65
CA LYS A 112 -19.28 -32.74 -15.25
C LYS A 112 -20.38 -33.48 -14.49
N TRP A 113 -21.48 -32.81 -14.09
CA TRP A 113 -22.54 -33.41 -13.28
C TRP A 113 -23.00 -34.78 -13.79
N LYS A 114 -23.35 -34.87 -15.08
CA LYS A 114 -23.84 -36.11 -15.70
C LYS A 114 -22.82 -37.25 -15.73
N ASN A 115 -21.52 -36.95 -15.63
CA ASN A 115 -20.48 -37.99 -15.57
C ASN A 115 -20.47 -38.71 -14.21
N PHE A 116 -20.91 -38.03 -13.15
CA PHE A 116 -20.96 -38.58 -11.78
C PHE A 116 -22.38 -38.95 -11.34
N PHE A 117 -23.38 -38.30 -11.93
CA PHE A 117 -24.79 -38.53 -11.67
C PHE A 117 -25.57 -38.74 -12.98
N PRO A 118 -25.35 -39.85 -13.71
CA PRO A 118 -25.98 -40.07 -15.02
C PRO A 118 -27.52 -40.06 -14.93
N ASN A 119 -28.05 -40.61 -13.83
CA ASN A 119 -29.49 -40.80 -13.62
C ASN A 119 -30.14 -39.71 -12.75
N LYS A 120 -29.38 -38.71 -12.26
CA LYS A 120 -29.97 -37.59 -11.51
C LYS A 120 -29.90 -36.33 -12.37
N GLU A 121 -31.04 -35.71 -12.62
CA GLU A 121 -31.07 -34.37 -13.21
C GLU A 121 -30.60 -33.33 -12.19
N LEU A 122 -29.95 -32.29 -12.69
CA LEU A 122 -29.60 -31.12 -11.90
C LEU A 122 -30.85 -30.26 -11.72
N LYS A 123 -31.45 -30.30 -10.52
CA LYS A 123 -32.76 -29.67 -10.24
C LYS A 123 -32.67 -28.17 -10.04
N GLU A 124 -31.58 -27.70 -9.46
CA GLU A 124 -31.30 -26.28 -9.25
C GLU A 124 -29.82 -26.00 -9.58
N PRO A 125 -29.48 -24.83 -10.15
CA PRO A 125 -28.10 -24.50 -10.46
C PRO A 125 -27.29 -24.37 -9.16
N PRO A 126 -26.15 -25.06 -9.03
CA PRO A 126 -25.27 -24.86 -7.89
C PRO A 126 -24.60 -23.50 -8.03
N TYR A 127 -24.34 -22.86 -6.90
CA TYR A 127 -23.54 -21.66 -6.83
C TYR A 127 -22.68 -21.72 -5.58
N PHE A 128 -21.53 -21.06 -5.65
CA PHE A 128 -20.50 -21.14 -4.63
C PHE A 128 -20.10 -19.73 -4.21
N ASP A 129 -19.74 -19.58 -2.94
CA ASP A 129 -19.00 -18.40 -2.48
C ASP A 129 -17.51 -18.61 -2.71
N ALA A 130 -16.74 -17.52 -2.69
CA ALA A 130 -15.31 -17.62 -2.64
C ALA A 130 -14.71 -16.48 -1.83
N ARG A 131 -13.62 -16.77 -1.11
CA ARG A 131 -12.83 -15.77 -0.39
C ARG A 131 -11.33 -15.99 -0.62
N ALA A 132 -10.58 -14.89 -0.60
CA ALA A 132 -9.13 -14.92 -0.75
C ALA A 132 -8.48 -14.62 0.61
N VAL A 133 -7.50 -15.42 0.99
CA VAL A 133 -6.69 -15.21 2.20
C VAL A 133 -5.22 -15.23 1.81
N CYS A 134 -4.44 -14.27 2.31
CA CYS A 134 -3.01 -14.17 2.03
C CYS A 134 -2.20 -14.70 3.21
N TYR A 135 -1.23 -15.57 2.93
CA TYR A 135 -0.30 -16.10 3.91
C TYR A 135 1.14 -15.68 3.58
N PRO A 136 1.85 -15.03 4.52
CA PRO A 136 3.12 -14.37 4.22
C PRO A 136 4.32 -15.31 4.15
N ASN A 137 4.17 -16.56 4.59
CA ASN A 137 5.28 -17.51 4.56
C ASN A 137 4.82 -18.96 4.55
N LEU A 138 5.75 -19.85 4.22
CA LEU A 138 5.54 -21.30 4.11
C LEU A 138 4.96 -21.93 5.39
N LYS A 139 5.33 -21.45 6.58
CA LYS A 139 4.80 -21.98 7.83
C LYS A 139 3.30 -21.72 7.94
N THR A 140 2.88 -20.48 7.72
CA THR A 140 1.47 -20.08 7.89
C THR A 140 0.53 -20.76 6.89
N ILE A 141 0.98 -21.03 5.65
CA ILE A 141 0.18 -21.80 4.68
C ILE A 141 0.07 -23.28 5.05
N ARG A 142 1.14 -23.88 5.60
CA ARG A 142 1.09 -25.27 6.11
C ARG A 142 0.17 -25.38 7.32
N ASP A 143 0.22 -24.43 8.24
CA ASP A 143 -0.68 -24.38 9.41
C ASP A 143 -2.15 -24.27 8.96
N TYR A 144 -2.43 -23.47 7.92
CA TYR A 144 -3.78 -23.37 7.34
C TYR A 144 -4.27 -24.70 6.76
N LEU A 145 -3.45 -25.37 5.95
CA LEU A 145 -3.81 -26.66 5.33
C LEU A 145 -4.01 -27.76 6.38
N ALA A 146 -3.12 -27.81 7.39
CA ALA A 146 -3.27 -28.71 8.53
C ALA A 146 -4.57 -28.43 9.29
N TRP A 147 -4.91 -27.17 9.54
CA TRP A 147 -6.17 -26.78 10.19
C TRP A 147 -7.39 -27.26 9.41
N ARG A 148 -7.40 -27.13 8.08
CA ARG A 148 -8.50 -27.65 7.24
C ARG A 148 -8.63 -29.18 7.32
N GLN A 149 -7.51 -29.90 7.40
CA GLN A 149 -7.55 -31.36 7.53
C GLN A 149 -7.98 -31.83 8.94
N VAL A 150 -7.59 -31.11 9.99
CA VAL A 150 -8.11 -31.36 11.35
C VAL A 150 -9.62 -31.14 11.40
N ASP A 151 -10.12 -30.07 10.79
CA ASP A 151 -11.55 -29.76 10.72
C ASP A 151 -12.32 -30.86 9.96
N CYS A 152 -11.75 -31.38 8.86
CA CYS A 152 -12.28 -32.54 8.13
C CYS A 152 -12.46 -33.75 9.04
N HIS A 153 -11.42 -34.11 9.80
CA HIS A 153 -11.46 -35.27 10.69
C HIS A 153 -12.56 -35.13 11.75
N ILE A 154 -12.61 -33.98 12.42
CA ILE A 154 -13.60 -33.68 13.47
C ILE A 154 -15.03 -33.75 12.91
N ASN A 155 -15.28 -33.07 11.79
CA ASN A 155 -16.61 -33.00 11.19
C ASN A 155 -17.05 -34.36 10.63
N ASN A 156 -16.17 -35.10 9.97
CA ASN A 156 -16.51 -36.42 9.44
C ASN A 156 -16.83 -37.41 10.57
N GLN A 157 -16.05 -37.41 11.67
CA GLN A 157 -16.31 -38.28 12.81
C GLN A 157 -17.67 -37.95 13.45
N TYR A 158 -17.94 -36.67 13.71
CA TYR A 158 -19.23 -36.21 14.24
C TYR A 158 -20.40 -36.60 13.32
N ASN A 159 -20.31 -36.30 12.03
CA ASN A 159 -21.36 -36.57 11.05
C ASN A 159 -21.63 -38.07 10.89
N THR A 160 -20.58 -38.91 10.96
CA THR A 160 -20.74 -40.37 10.90
C THR A 160 -21.57 -40.86 12.08
N CYS A 161 -21.22 -40.47 13.32
CA CYS A 161 -22.03 -40.82 14.49
C CYS A 161 -23.46 -40.28 14.37
N PHE A 162 -23.61 -39.01 13.98
CA PHE A 162 -24.91 -38.34 13.90
C PHE A 162 -25.85 -39.07 12.94
N TRP A 163 -25.40 -39.34 11.71
CA TRP A 163 -26.23 -40.00 10.71
C TRP A 163 -26.48 -41.48 11.01
N MET A 164 -25.55 -42.17 11.69
CA MET A 164 -25.81 -43.54 12.15
C MET A 164 -26.90 -43.58 13.22
N LEU A 165 -26.91 -42.63 14.17
CA LEU A 165 -27.99 -42.48 15.16
C LEU A 165 -29.33 -42.14 14.50
N VAL A 166 -29.34 -41.26 13.50
CA VAL A 166 -30.56 -40.93 12.76
C VAL A 166 -31.08 -42.16 12.00
N LYS A 167 -30.19 -42.91 11.34
CA LYS A 167 -30.54 -44.16 10.65
C LYS A 167 -31.02 -45.26 11.62
N SER A 168 -30.61 -45.21 12.88
CA SER A 168 -31.09 -46.13 13.92
C SER A 168 -32.48 -45.77 14.46
N GLY A 169 -33.14 -44.76 13.88
CA GLY A 169 -34.49 -44.34 14.24
C GLY A 169 -34.58 -43.14 15.18
N LYS A 170 -33.45 -42.53 15.59
CA LYS A 170 -33.48 -41.30 16.39
C LYS A 170 -33.84 -40.09 15.52
N SER A 171 -34.52 -39.12 16.10
CA SER A 171 -34.66 -37.79 15.50
C SER A 171 -33.32 -37.06 15.46
N GLU A 172 -33.20 -36.07 14.57
CA GLU A 172 -32.01 -35.21 14.47
C GLU A 172 -31.69 -34.50 15.80
N GLN A 173 -32.73 -34.08 16.54
CA GLN A 173 -32.58 -33.43 17.85
C GLN A 173 -32.02 -34.40 18.91
N GLU A 174 -32.54 -35.63 18.95
CA GLU A 174 -32.05 -36.65 19.87
C GLU A 174 -30.61 -37.06 19.56
N ALA A 175 -30.28 -37.22 18.27
CA ALA A 175 -28.90 -37.50 17.85
C ALA A 175 -27.94 -36.38 18.28
N GLN A 176 -28.34 -35.12 18.12
CA GLN A 176 -27.54 -33.97 18.55
C GLN A 176 -27.35 -33.95 20.08
N LEU A 177 -28.39 -34.25 20.86
CA LEU A 177 -28.31 -34.33 22.32
C LEU A 177 -27.37 -35.45 22.79
N VAL A 178 -27.41 -36.63 22.14
CA VAL A 178 -26.52 -37.75 22.44
C VAL A 178 -25.05 -37.39 22.21
N LEU A 179 -24.77 -36.63 21.13
CA LEU A 179 -23.40 -36.24 20.78
C LEU A 179 -22.91 -34.99 21.53
N LYS A 180 -23.79 -34.28 22.23
CA LYS A 180 -23.43 -33.05 22.94
C LYS A 180 -22.46 -33.36 24.07
N GLY A 181 -21.30 -32.69 24.07
CA GLY A 181 -20.26 -32.86 25.10
C GLY A 181 -19.38 -34.10 24.94
N THR A 182 -19.55 -34.88 23.86
CA THR A 182 -18.73 -36.06 23.60
C THR A 182 -17.34 -35.70 23.06
N PHE A 183 -16.32 -36.43 23.50
CA PHE A 183 -14.96 -36.35 22.97
C PHE A 183 -14.78 -37.29 21.77
N ALA A 184 -13.60 -37.28 21.14
CA ALA A 184 -13.32 -38.13 19.99
C ALA A 184 -13.34 -39.63 20.33
N LYS A 185 -12.89 -40.00 21.54
CA LYS A 185 -12.90 -41.38 22.04
C LYS A 185 -14.32 -41.91 22.19
N ASP A 186 -15.20 -41.12 22.82
CA ASP A 186 -16.62 -41.48 23.02
C ASP A 186 -17.34 -41.73 21.68
N LYS A 187 -17.03 -40.93 20.66
CA LYS A 187 -17.58 -41.10 19.30
C LYS A 187 -17.12 -42.41 18.65
N ASN A 188 -15.84 -42.77 18.80
CA ASN A 188 -15.31 -44.05 18.30
C ASN A 188 -15.94 -45.24 19.04
N GLU A 189 -16.08 -45.15 20.37
CA GLU A 189 -16.73 -46.19 21.16
C GLU A 189 -18.20 -46.35 20.77
N LEU A 190 -18.93 -45.25 20.54
CA LEU A 190 -20.31 -45.26 20.07
C LEU A 190 -20.44 -45.96 18.71
N LEU A 191 -19.56 -45.64 17.75
CA LEU A 191 -19.56 -46.28 16.42
C LEU A 191 -19.25 -47.78 16.53
N ALA A 192 -18.25 -48.16 17.32
CA ALA A 192 -17.84 -49.55 17.47
C ALA A 192 -18.90 -50.39 18.20
N GLN A 193 -19.45 -49.90 19.31
CA GLN A 193 -20.36 -50.68 20.15
C GLN A 193 -21.78 -50.76 19.57
N GLN A 194 -22.32 -49.65 19.07
CA GLN A 194 -23.72 -49.62 18.61
C GLN A 194 -23.87 -50.00 17.13
N PHE A 195 -22.86 -49.70 16.32
CA PHE A 195 -22.95 -49.85 14.86
C PHE A 195 -21.92 -50.81 14.28
N GLN A 196 -21.00 -51.35 15.10
CA GLN A 196 -19.91 -52.23 14.64
C GLN A 196 -19.05 -51.58 13.56
N ILE A 197 -18.93 -50.25 13.60
CA ILE A 197 -18.12 -49.46 12.66
C ILE A 197 -16.83 -49.04 13.35
N ASN A 198 -15.70 -49.43 12.77
CA ASN A 198 -14.41 -48.85 13.11
C ASN A 198 -14.15 -47.62 12.23
N TYR A 199 -14.07 -46.44 12.85
CA TYR A 199 -13.84 -45.20 12.10
C TYR A 199 -12.55 -45.25 11.30
N ASP A 200 -11.49 -45.91 11.78
CA ASP A 200 -10.22 -45.96 11.06
C ASP A 200 -10.25 -46.81 9.78
N ASP A 201 -11.30 -47.61 9.59
CA ASP A 201 -11.53 -48.37 8.37
C ASP A 201 -12.39 -47.59 7.34
N GLU A 202 -12.93 -46.42 7.73
CA GLU A 202 -13.64 -45.54 6.80
C GLU A 202 -12.71 -45.08 5.66
N PRO A 203 -13.26 -44.90 4.44
CA PRO A 203 -12.50 -44.44 3.28
C PRO A 203 -11.66 -43.19 3.59
N ALA A 204 -10.38 -43.23 3.19
CA ALA A 204 -9.44 -42.13 3.44
C ALA A 204 -9.94 -40.79 2.89
N MET A 205 -10.68 -40.79 1.76
CA MET A 205 -11.30 -39.58 1.20
C MET A 205 -12.27 -38.89 2.17
N PHE A 206 -12.97 -39.66 3.02
CA PHE A 206 -13.91 -39.09 4.00
C PHE A 206 -13.17 -38.60 5.25
N ARG A 207 -12.14 -39.32 5.69
CA ARG A 207 -11.39 -38.99 6.91
C ARG A 207 -10.36 -37.89 6.73
N LYS A 208 -9.67 -37.88 5.60
CA LYS A 208 -8.52 -37.02 5.31
C LYS A 208 -8.79 -35.97 4.24
N GLY A 209 -9.97 -36.01 3.61
CA GLY A 209 -10.29 -35.16 2.47
C GLY A 209 -9.51 -35.53 1.20
N SER A 210 -9.41 -34.58 0.29
CA SER A 210 -8.77 -34.77 -1.01
C SER A 210 -7.72 -33.70 -1.26
N SER A 211 -6.48 -34.12 -1.51
CA SER A 211 -5.38 -33.26 -1.93
C SER A 211 -5.17 -33.42 -3.44
N VAL A 212 -5.09 -32.31 -4.16
CA VAL A 212 -4.80 -32.29 -5.60
C VAL A 212 -3.56 -31.44 -5.83
N TYR A 213 -2.54 -32.01 -6.47
CA TYR A 213 -1.26 -31.34 -6.68
C TYR A 213 -0.55 -31.84 -7.92
N ARG A 214 0.55 -31.18 -8.28
CA ARG A 214 1.38 -31.57 -9.42
C ARG A 214 2.54 -32.44 -8.97
N GLU A 215 2.64 -33.62 -9.56
CA GLU A 215 3.75 -34.54 -9.32
C GLU A 215 4.68 -34.61 -10.52
N LYS A 216 5.99 -34.68 -10.26
CA LYS A 216 6.99 -34.94 -11.29
C LYS A 216 7.01 -36.42 -11.61
N VAL A 217 6.41 -36.78 -12.74
CA VAL A 217 6.42 -38.15 -13.26
C VAL A 217 7.36 -38.26 -14.46
N LEU A 218 8.19 -39.32 -14.49
CA LEU A 218 9.00 -39.66 -15.65
C LEU A 218 8.12 -40.38 -16.67
N LEU A 219 7.72 -39.66 -17.73
CA LEU A 219 6.96 -40.26 -18.83
C LEU A 219 7.91 -40.70 -19.93
N LEU A 220 7.68 -41.92 -20.40
CA LEU A 220 8.29 -42.49 -21.59
C LEU A 220 7.75 -41.71 -22.81
N VAL A 221 8.62 -40.97 -23.50
CA VAL A 221 8.23 -40.10 -24.62
C VAL A 221 8.47 -40.77 -25.96
N MET A 222 9.63 -41.41 -26.12
CA MET A 222 10.02 -42.15 -27.32
C MET A 222 10.96 -43.29 -26.92
N VAL A 223 11.21 -44.19 -27.86
CA VAL A 223 12.28 -45.19 -27.79
C VAL A 223 13.33 -44.72 -28.81
N ASP A 224 14.62 -44.72 -28.45
CA ASP A 224 15.68 -44.38 -29.40
C ASP A 224 15.88 -45.49 -30.45
N ASP A 225 16.71 -45.23 -31.46
CA ASP A 225 16.98 -46.16 -32.56
C ASP A 225 17.59 -47.51 -32.08
N ASP A 226 18.11 -47.53 -30.85
CA ASP A 226 18.71 -48.70 -30.18
C ASP A 226 17.73 -49.43 -29.22
N GLY A 227 16.47 -48.99 -29.14
CA GLY A 227 15.45 -49.62 -28.29
C GLY A 227 15.41 -49.12 -26.84
N ASN A 228 16.16 -48.08 -26.47
CA ASN A 228 16.17 -47.54 -25.11
C ASN A 228 15.05 -46.51 -24.87
N PRO A 229 14.38 -46.58 -23.70
CA PRO A 229 13.29 -45.68 -23.36
C PRO A 229 13.76 -44.27 -22.99
N ILE A 230 13.44 -43.26 -23.80
CA ILE A 230 13.68 -41.83 -23.50
C ILE A 230 12.59 -41.35 -22.53
N LYS A 231 12.95 -41.21 -21.26
CA LYS A 231 12.07 -40.68 -20.21
C LYS A 231 12.27 -39.17 -20.06
N ARG A 232 11.18 -38.38 -20.14
CA ARG A 232 11.21 -36.95 -19.79
C ARG A 232 10.32 -36.67 -18.57
N PRO A 233 10.79 -35.84 -17.63
CA PRO A 233 9.96 -35.43 -16.50
C PRO A 233 8.83 -34.53 -16.99
N ARG A 234 7.59 -34.86 -16.61
CA ARG A 234 6.41 -34.01 -16.79
C ARG A 234 5.69 -33.84 -15.47
N LEU A 235 5.04 -32.69 -15.30
CA LEU A 235 4.15 -32.47 -14.16
C LEU A 235 2.77 -33.02 -14.50
N LYS A 236 2.31 -34.00 -13.73
CA LYS A 236 0.96 -34.57 -13.85
C LYS A 236 0.14 -34.17 -12.62
N VAL A 237 -1.13 -33.82 -12.82
CA VAL A 237 -2.05 -33.58 -11.71
C VAL A 237 -2.42 -34.92 -11.08
N ILE A 238 -2.23 -35.03 -9.77
CA ILE A 238 -2.55 -36.21 -8.98
C ILE A 238 -3.55 -35.81 -7.89
N GLU A 239 -4.57 -36.65 -7.71
CA GLU A 239 -5.49 -36.63 -6.57
C GLU A 239 -5.03 -37.70 -5.57
N ALA A 240 -4.92 -37.33 -4.29
CA ALA A 240 -4.51 -38.22 -3.21
C ALA A 240 -5.29 -37.94 -1.92
N HIS A 241 -5.49 -38.97 -1.09
CA HIS A 241 -6.17 -38.89 0.20
C HIS A 241 -5.19 -39.23 1.33
N VAL A 242 -4.26 -38.33 1.59
CA VAL A 242 -3.09 -38.54 2.47
C VAL A 242 -3.08 -37.54 3.63
N ASP A 243 -2.29 -37.86 4.66
CA ASP A 243 -2.06 -36.91 5.76
C ASP A 243 -1.13 -35.79 5.27
N ILE A 244 -1.59 -34.54 5.42
CA ILE A 244 -0.82 -33.33 5.08
C ILE A 244 -0.52 -32.50 6.34
N ILE A 245 -0.88 -33.00 7.53
CA ILE A 245 -0.51 -32.41 8.82
C ILE A 245 0.96 -32.74 9.13
N GLY A 246 1.32 -34.01 9.01
CA GLY A 246 2.68 -34.50 9.27
C GLY A 246 3.73 -33.98 8.28
N PRO A 247 5.02 -34.06 8.64
CA PRO A 247 6.10 -33.58 7.80
C PRO A 247 6.34 -34.47 6.56
N GLU A 248 6.05 -35.77 6.65
CA GLU A 248 6.36 -36.79 5.64
C GLU A 248 5.85 -36.41 4.23
N PHE A 249 4.60 -35.96 4.13
CA PHE A 249 4.05 -35.51 2.85
C PHE A 249 4.87 -34.37 2.25
N TRP A 250 5.16 -33.33 3.02
CA TRP A 250 5.86 -32.15 2.52
C TRP A 250 7.35 -32.41 2.25
N GLU A 251 7.96 -33.34 2.97
CA GLU A 251 9.34 -33.77 2.75
C GLU A 251 9.49 -34.58 1.47
N ASN A 252 8.52 -35.42 1.14
CA ASN A 252 8.49 -36.19 -0.11
C ASN A 252 8.11 -35.33 -1.34
N HIS A 253 7.40 -34.22 -1.12
CA HIS A 253 6.85 -33.38 -2.19
C HIS A 253 7.33 -31.92 -2.14
N GLN A 254 8.63 -31.71 -1.90
CA GLN A 254 9.19 -30.36 -1.67
C GLN A 254 8.93 -29.39 -2.83
N HIS A 255 8.76 -29.87 -4.07
CA HIS A 255 8.53 -29.02 -5.24
C HIS A 255 7.13 -28.39 -5.30
N ILE A 256 6.18 -28.81 -4.45
CA ILE A 256 4.84 -28.23 -4.42
C ILE A 256 4.89 -26.79 -3.88
N LEU A 257 5.64 -26.57 -2.80
CA LEU A 257 5.72 -25.29 -2.10
C LEU A 257 7.13 -24.66 -2.07
N ARG A 258 8.15 -25.25 -2.73
CA ARG A 258 9.48 -24.62 -2.89
C ARG A 258 9.65 -23.91 -4.23
N GLU A 259 10.27 -22.73 -4.15
CA GLU A 259 10.63 -21.83 -5.25
C GLU A 259 11.46 -22.49 -6.36
N GLY A 260 11.09 -22.20 -7.60
CA GLY A 260 12.03 -22.24 -8.72
C GLY A 260 12.93 -21.00 -8.65
N LYS A 261 14.25 -21.19 -8.73
CA LYS A 261 15.29 -20.15 -8.71
C LYS A 261 14.87 -18.86 -9.44
N PHE A 262 14.88 -17.75 -8.70
CA PHE A 262 14.79 -16.35 -9.09
C PHE A 262 15.28 -16.03 -10.52
N LYS A 263 14.38 -15.59 -11.41
CA LYS A 263 14.80 -15.00 -12.69
C LYS A 263 13.92 -13.88 -13.30
N PHE A 264 12.91 -13.34 -12.61
CA PHE A 264 12.08 -12.25 -13.15
C PHE A 264 11.87 -11.11 -12.13
N MET A 265 12.93 -10.37 -11.80
CA MET A 265 12.81 -9.17 -10.96
C MET A 265 12.49 -7.88 -11.73
N HIS A 266 12.71 -7.81 -13.05
CA HIS A 266 12.67 -6.52 -13.76
C HIS A 266 11.26 -5.98 -14.06
N GLU A 267 10.26 -6.84 -14.27
CA GLU A 267 8.89 -6.39 -14.59
C GLU A 267 8.04 -6.10 -13.34
N PHE A 268 8.45 -6.62 -12.17
CA PHE A 268 7.82 -6.38 -10.87
C PHE A 268 8.10 -4.98 -10.30
N VAL A 269 9.19 -4.30 -10.71
CA VAL A 269 9.63 -2.97 -10.21
C VAL A 269 8.51 -1.92 -10.29
N LYS A 270 7.64 -1.98 -11.31
CA LYS A 270 6.52 -1.04 -11.46
C LYS A 270 5.37 -1.26 -10.46
N LYS A 271 5.22 -2.45 -9.86
CA LYS A 271 4.23 -2.75 -8.80
C LYS A 271 4.75 -2.51 -7.38
N PHE A 272 6.05 -2.25 -7.23
CA PHE A 272 6.65 -1.73 -6.00
C PHE A 272 6.50 -0.21 -5.84
N GLY A 273 5.62 0.44 -6.61
CA GLY A 273 5.22 1.82 -6.32
C GLY A 273 4.55 1.87 -4.95
N ILE A 274 5.34 2.09 -3.90
CA ILE A 274 4.86 2.30 -2.54
C ILE A 274 4.09 3.62 -2.58
N GLY A 275 2.77 3.56 -2.70
CA GLY A 275 1.90 4.69 -2.42
C GLY A 275 1.98 5.00 -0.94
N ARG A 276 3.05 5.67 -0.51
CA ARG A 276 3.24 6.05 0.90
C ARG A 276 2.15 7.06 1.25
N MET A 277 1.22 6.65 2.09
CA MET A 277 0.22 7.54 2.68
C MET A 277 0.84 8.19 3.93
N LEU A 278 0.75 9.50 4.03
CA LEU A 278 1.23 10.26 5.17
C LEU A 278 0.24 10.08 6.33
N PRO A 279 0.69 9.75 7.56
CA PRO A 279 -0.20 9.37 8.66
C PRO A 279 -1.25 10.46 8.97
N PRO A 280 -2.54 10.12 9.16
CA PRO A 280 -3.58 11.08 9.51
C PRO A 280 -3.33 11.69 10.89
N GLY A 281 -3.82 12.92 11.12
CA GLY A 281 -3.64 13.62 12.40
C GLY A 281 -2.22 14.14 12.67
N ASN A 282 -1.30 14.00 11.71
CA ASN A 282 0.02 14.64 11.76
C ASN A 282 0.05 15.87 10.86
N CYS A 283 0.75 16.93 11.30
CA CYS A 283 1.12 18.02 10.40
C CYS A 283 2.07 17.49 9.32
N ILE A 284 1.88 17.94 8.08
CA ILE A 284 2.76 17.61 6.96
C ILE A 284 3.57 18.85 6.64
N VAL A 285 4.89 18.76 6.68
CA VAL A 285 5.78 19.81 6.20
C VAL A 285 6.30 19.40 4.84
N VAL A 286 5.89 20.09 3.79
CA VAL A 286 6.40 19.91 2.44
C VAL A 286 7.52 20.91 2.21
N ARG A 287 8.75 20.45 2.10
CA ARG A 287 9.92 21.27 1.79
C ARG A 287 10.23 21.19 0.31
N ILE A 288 10.22 22.33 -0.36
CA ILE A 288 10.54 22.49 -1.77
C ILE A 288 11.91 23.17 -1.88
N LYS A 289 12.84 22.62 -2.66
CA LYS A 289 14.19 23.15 -2.85
C LYS A 289 14.56 23.18 -4.32
N ALA A 290 15.19 24.26 -4.78
CA ALA A 290 15.64 24.37 -6.17
C ALA A 290 16.87 23.47 -6.43
N CYS A 291 16.80 22.65 -7.46
CA CYS A 291 17.88 21.77 -7.91
C CYS A 291 18.86 22.54 -8.79
N GLN A 292 20.16 22.23 -8.65
CA GLN A 292 21.23 22.85 -9.44
C GLN A 292 21.19 24.40 -9.40
N PHE A 293 20.80 24.94 -8.24
CA PHE A 293 20.54 26.37 -8.09
C PHE A 293 21.78 27.23 -8.41
N ASP A 294 22.99 26.79 -8.09
CA ASP A 294 24.22 27.54 -8.41
C ASP A 294 24.42 27.74 -9.92
N GLN A 295 24.08 26.71 -10.71
CA GLN A 295 24.12 26.80 -12.18
C GLN A 295 23.02 27.72 -12.69
N PHE A 296 21.80 27.55 -12.19
CA PHE A 296 20.65 28.39 -12.54
C PHE A 296 20.91 29.88 -12.21
N SER A 297 21.46 30.14 -11.02
CA SER A 297 21.90 31.44 -10.52
C SER A 297 22.96 32.07 -11.44
N THR A 298 23.94 31.27 -11.87
CA THR A 298 25.00 31.74 -12.77
C THR A 298 24.45 32.09 -14.17
N ILE A 299 23.58 31.25 -14.74
CA ILE A 299 22.97 31.48 -16.06
C ILE A 299 22.15 32.78 -16.07
N HIS A 300 21.38 33.03 -15.00
CA HIS A 300 20.54 34.23 -14.88
C HIS A 300 21.25 35.41 -14.18
N SER A 301 22.55 35.27 -13.90
CA SER A 301 23.39 36.28 -13.24
C SER A 301 22.73 36.84 -11.99
N PHE A 302 22.40 35.96 -11.05
CA PHE A 302 21.93 36.34 -9.72
C PHE A 302 23.08 36.84 -8.85
N ASP A 303 22.78 37.81 -8.00
CA ASP A 303 23.76 38.38 -7.09
C ASP A 303 24.24 37.36 -6.05
N LYS A 304 25.55 37.42 -5.73
CA LYS A 304 26.20 36.57 -4.72
C LYS A 304 26.70 37.42 -3.54
N PRO A 305 26.49 36.98 -2.27
CA PRO A 305 25.95 35.68 -1.86
C PRO A 305 24.42 35.55 -1.94
N ASN A 306 23.68 36.66 -2.04
CA ASN A 306 22.22 36.67 -2.09
C ASN A 306 21.72 37.61 -3.18
N ASP A 307 20.60 37.23 -3.81
CA ASP A 307 19.84 38.06 -4.74
C ASP A 307 18.47 38.36 -4.11
N GLU A 308 18.24 39.61 -3.73
CA GLU A 308 17.02 40.01 -3.03
C GLU A 308 15.79 39.83 -3.91
N THR A 309 15.89 40.14 -5.20
CA THR A 309 14.79 40.00 -6.16
C THR A 309 14.41 38.54 -6.34
N ALA A 310 15.38 37.63 -6.40
CA ALA A 310 15.13 36.20 -6.47
C ALA A 310 14.42 35.68 -5.20
N LEU A 311 14.82 36.16 -4.01
CA LEU A 311 14.15 35.81 -2.75
C LEU A 311 12.73 36.38 -2.67
N ARG A 312 12.50 37.61 -3.16
CA ARG A 312 11.16 38.20 -3.24
C ARG A 312 10.26 37.44 -4.22
N LEU A 313 10.81 36.95 -5.34
CA LEU A 313 10.09 36.05 -6.25
C LEU A 313 9.71 34.74 -5.57
N MET A 314 10.63 34.12 -4.82
CA MET A 314 10.33 32.92 -4.01
C MET A 314 9.21 33.18 -2.99
N ASN A 315 9.26 34.31 -2.29
CA ASN A 315 8.23 34.70 -1.32
C ASN A 315 6.87 34.94 -1.98
N SER A 316 6.83 35.64 -3.12
CA SER A 316 5.59 35.87 -3.88
C SER A 316 4.99 34.55 -4.38
N THR A 317 5.84 33.65 -4.88
CA THR A 317 5.46 32.29 -5.29
C THR A 317 4.87 31.51 -4.12
N ALA A 318 5.51 31.56 -2.95
CA ALA A 318 5.06 30.89 -1.74
C ALA A 318 3.75 31.47 -1.20
N SER A 319 3.56 32.80 -1.27
CA SER A 319 2.30 33.44 -0.88
C SER A 319 1.14 32.98 -1.76
N LEU A 320 1.33 32.93 -3.09
CA LEU A 320 0.32 32.40 -4.01
C LEU A 320 0.04 30.91 -3.80
N MET A 321 1.08 30.13 -3.45
CA MET A 321 0.91 28.74 -3.08
C MET A 321 0.05 28.61 -1.80
N MET A 322 0.30 29.45 -0.78
CA MET A 322 -0.54 29.48 0.42
C MET A 322 -1.96 29.99 0.14
N GLU A 323 -2.17 30.91 -0.80
CA GLU A 323 -3.51 31.32 -1.23
C GLU A 323 -4.27 30.17 -1.90
N GLN A 324 -3.60 29.39 -2.75
CA GLN A 324 -4.21 28.27 -3.48
C GLN A 324 -4.48 27.05 -2.60
N TYR A 325 -3.65 26.80 -1.58
CA TYR A 325 -3.80 25.68 -0.65
C TYR A 325 -4.24 26.19 0.74
N PRO A 326 -5.56 26.19 1.04
CA PRO A 326 -6.10 26.64 2.33
C PRO A 326 -5.47 25.94 3.53
N ASP A 327 -5.15 24.65 3.35
CA ASP A 327 -4.60 23.76 4.37
C ASP A 327 -3.18 24.12 4.81
N ILE A 328 -2.43 24.90 4.01
CA ILE A 328 -1.11 25.40 4.42
C ILE A 328 -1.32 26.46 5.48
N VAL A 329 -0.89 26.22 6.72
CA VAL A 329 -1.06 27.16 7.85
C VAL A 329 0.11 28.11 8.03
N PHE A 330 1.31 27.68 7.66
CA PHE A 330 2.55 28.43 7.80
C PHE A 330 3.52 28.05 6.68
N GLY A 331 4.41 28.97 6.30
CA GLY A 331 5.53 28.65 5.44
C GLY A 331 6.80 29.36 5.88
N TYR A 332 7.95 28.76 5.60
CA TYR A 332 9.26 29.35 5.89
C TYR A 332 10.25 29.04 4.78
N GLY A 333 10.89 30.05 4.22
CA GLY A 333 11.86 29.89 3.15
C GLY A 333 13.10 30.76 3.31
N PHE A 334 14.21 30.27 2.79
CA PHE A 334 15.47 30.99 2.70
C PHE A 334 16.32 30.39 1.58
N SER A 335 17.29 31.17 1.07
CA SER A 335 18.15 30.75 -0.04
C SER A 335 17.31 30.23 -1.22
N ASN A 336 17.41 28.94 -1.55
CA ASN A 336 16.75 28.31 -2.67
C ASN A 336 15.63 27.35 -2.27
N GLU A 337 15.08 27.46 -1.05
CA GLU A 337 14.09 26.52 -0.53
C GLU A 337 12.97 27.16 0.27
N TYR A 338 11.86 26.42 0.38
CA TYR A 338 10.65 26.80 1.11
C TYR A 338 9.99 25.58 1.76
N SER A 339 9.71 25.65 3.05
CA SER A 339 8.93 24.67 3.81
C SER A 339 7.50 25.15 3.98
N PHE A 340 6.51 24.33 3.63
CA PHE A 340 5.09 24.60 3.80
C PHE A 340 4.49 23.65 4.83
N VAL A 341 3.90 24.19 5.88
CA VAL A 341 3.24 23.42 6.94
C VAL A 341 1.77 23.27 6.60
N PHE A 342 1.33 22.06 6.28
CA PHE A 342 -0.06 21.69 6.17
C PHE A 342 -0.62 21.28 7.53
N HIS A 343 -1.84 21.74 7.81
CA HIS A 343 -2.56 21.42 9.05
C HIS A 343 -2.73 19.91 9.25
N GLU A 344 -2.78 19.45 10.50
CA GLU A 344 -2.90 18.02 10.83
C GLU A 344 -4.16 17.35 10.27
N LYS A 345 -5.22 18.15 10.06
CA LYS A 345 -6.52 17.74 9.50
C LYS A 345 -6.59 17.78 7.97
N THR A 346 -5.50 18.07 7.26
CA THR A 346 -5.53 18.08 5.78
C THR A 346 -5.82 16.69 5.23
N GLU A 347 -6.68 16.62 4.22
CA GLU A 347 -6.98 15.42 3.44
C GLU A 347 -6.54 15.57 1.97
N LEU A 348 -5.67 16.54 1.69
CA LEU A 348 -5.19 16.84 0.35
C LEU A 348 -4.61 15.57 -0.31
N TYR A 349 -5.13 15.23 -1.50
CA TYR A 349 -4.79 14.01 -2.25
C TYR A 349 -4.87 12.71 -1.42
N GLN A 350 -5.82 12.63 -0.48
CA GLN A 350 -5.94 11.50 0.46
C GLN A 350 -4.63 11.22 1.21
N ARG A 351 -3.82 12.27 1.41
CA ARG A 351 -2.50 12.19 2.05
C ARG A 351 -1.48 11.30 1.32
N GLN A 352 -1.66 11.04 0.02
CA GLN A 352 -0.64 10.33 -0.76
C GLN A 352 0.62 11.20 -0.94
N GLU A 353 1.75 10.74 -0.38
CA GLU A 353 3.01 11.49 -0.34
C GLU A 353 3.47 11.89 -1.74
N SER A 354 3.50 10.93 -2.68
CA SER A 354 3.95 11.17 -4.05
C SER A 354 3.14 12.26 -4.76
N LEU A 355 1.81 12.27 -4.59
CA LEU A 355 0.92 13.26 -5.19
C LEU A 355 1.05 14.64 -4.54
N ILE A 356 1.15 14.69 -3.21
CA ILE A 356 1.40 15.94 -2.49
C ILE A 356 2.71 16.55 -2.96
N LEU A 357 3.79 15.76 -3.00
CA LEU A 357 5.12 16.23 -3.41
C LEU A 357 5.16 16.67 -4.87
N SER A 358 4.62 15.85 -5.79
CA SER A 358 4.61 16.18 -7.21
C SER A 358 3.73 17.40 -7.50
N SER A 359 2.58 17.52 -6.82
CA SER A 359 1.69 18.67 -7.00
C SER A 359 2.31 19.95 -6.45
N CYS A 360 2.86 19.90 -5.23
CA CYS A 360 3.48 21.06 -4.60
C CYS A 360 4.69 21.56 -5.39
N SER A 361 5.61 20.67 -5.77
CA SER A 361 6.79 21.03 -6.58
C SER A 361 6.39 21.57 -7.96
N SER A 362 5.48 20.90 -8.66
CA SER A 362 5.04 21.31 -10.00
C SER A 362 4.33 22.65 -9.96
N TYR A 363 3.42 22.86 -9.01
CA TYR A 363 2.68 24.11 -8.89
C TYR A 363 3.58 25.28 -8.49
N PHE A 364 4.49 25.06 -7.53
CA PHE A 364 5.48 26.06 -7.14
C PHE A 364 6.38 26.45 -8.32
N THR A 365 6.84 25.47 -9.10
CA THR A 365 7.62 25.72 -10.34
C THR A 365 6.83 26.57 -11.33
N SER A 366 5.56 26.22 -11.58
CA SER A 366 4.68 26.95 -12.50
C SER A 366 4.46 28.39 -12.06
N LEU A 367 4.17 28.62 -10.78
CA LEU A 367 3.98 29.94 -10.21
C LEU A 367 5.25 30.79 -10.31
N TYR A 368 6.42 30.20 -9.99
CA TYR A 368 7.71 30.87 -10.09
C TYR A 368 7.98 31.33 -11.52
N MET A 369 7.73 30.47 -12.51
CA MET A 369 7.89 30.82 -13.93
C MET A 369 6.91 31.90 -14.37
N THR A 370 5.65 31.82 -13.94
CA THR A 370 4.60 32.79 -14.30
C THR A 370 4.93 34.17 -13.75
N LYS A 371 5.45 34.22 -12.52
CA LYS A 371 5.86 35.47 -11.86
C LYS A 371 7.23 35.98 -12.29
N TRP A 372 8.01 35.19 -13.03
CA TRP A 372 9.37 35.56 -13.41
C TRP A 372 9.46 36.95 -14.04
N LYS A 373 8.61 37.26 -15.02
CA LYS A 373 8.63 38.55 -15.73
C LYS A 373 8.19 39.75 -14.88
N GLU A 374 7.45 39.52 -13.80
CA GLU A 374 7.08 40.58 -12.85
C GLU A 374 8.29 41.03 -12.03
N PHE A 375 9.15 40.08 -11.63
CA PHE A 375 10.33 40.36 -10.81
C PHE A 375 11.58 40.63 -11.66
N PHE A 376 11.68 40.01 -12.83
CA PHE A 376 12.78 40.16 -13.78
C PHE A 376 12.26 40.54 -15.17
N PRO A 377 11.76 41.77 -15.37
CA PRO A 377 11.16 42.20 -16.63
C PRO A 377 12.13 42.09 -17.81
N TYR A 378 13.40 42.41 -17.57
CA TYR A 378 14.45 42.46 -18.58
C TYR A 378 15.32 41.19 -18.66
N LYS A 379 15.18 40.23 -17.73
CA LYS A 379 15.88 38.94 -17.84
C LYS A 379 14.94 37.91 -18.46
N GLU A 380 15.37 37.25 -19.52
CA GLU A 380 14.65 36.08 -20.03
C GLU A 380 14.92 34.87 -19.14
N LEU A 381 13.91 34.01 -19.00
CA LEU A 381 14.07 32.74 -18.31
C LEU A 381 14.67 31.74 -19.30
N VAL A 382 16.00 31.72 -19.37
CA VAL A 382 16.77 30.92 -20.34
C VAL A 382 16.75 29.44 -19.99
N GLN A 383 16.76 29.12 -18.70
CA GLN A 383 16.65 27.75 -18.20
C GLN A 383 15.40 27.62 -17.33
N THR A 384 14.64 26.54 -17.49
CA THR A 384 13.51 26.24 -16.61
C THR A 384 14.01 25.88 -15.20
N PRO A 385 13.46 26.50 -14.14
CA PRO A 385 13.83 26.15 -12.77
C PRO A 385 13.34 24.73 -12.46
N ARG A 386 14.11 24.00 -11.66
CA ARG A 386 13.73 22.66 -11.18
C ARG A 386 13.63 22.70 -9.67
N PHE A 387 12.54 22.18 -9.13
CA PHE A 387 12.32 22.10 -7.70
C PHE A 387 12.07 20.66 -7.29
N GLU A 388 12.78 20.21 -6.27
CA GLU A 388 12.56 18.93 -5.59
C GLU A 388 11.72 19.17 -4.34
N ALA A 389 10.82 18.24 -4.02
CA ALA A 389 10.00 18.32 -2.82
C ALA A 389 10.19 17.08 -1.93
N GLU A 390 10.20 17.32 -0.62
CA GLU A 390 10.31 16.32 0.44
C GLU A 390 9.17 16.53 1.46
N ALA A 391 8.62 15.43 2.00
CA ALA A 391 7.57 15.48 3.02
C ALA A 391 8.10 15.00 4.37
N LEU A 392 7.84 15.79 5.40
CA LEU A 392 8.15 15.46 6.79
C LEU A 392 6.84 15.45 7.59
N CYS A 393 6.60 14.42 8.40
CA CYS A 393 5.39 14.32 9.22
C CYS A 393 5.72 14.50 10.69
N TYR A 394 5.01 15.40 11.36
CA TYR A 394 5.19 15.67 12.78
C TYR A 394 3.87 15.47 13.53
N PRO A 395 3.86 14.63 14.58
CA PRO A 395 2.64 14.29 15.32
C PRO A 395 2.17 15.38 16.29
N LYS A 396 2.98 16.42 16.52
CA LYS A 396 2.67 17.52 17.43
C LYS A 396 3.18 18.83 16.87
N LEU A 397 2.38 19.88 16.97
CA LEU A 397 2.73 21.24 16.58
C LEU A 397 4.03 21.75 17.21
N LYS A 398 4.31 21.38 18.48
CA LYS A 398 5.56 21.76 19.16
C LYS A 398 6.81 21.29 18.38
N ILE A 399 6.76 20.10 17.80
CA ILE A 399 7.88 19.53 17.03
C ILE A 399 8.04 20.28 15.70
N VAL A 400 6.94 20.72 15.09
CA VAL A 400 6.97 21.58 13.89
C VAL A 400 7.66 22.92 14.20
N CYS A 401 7.34 23.54 15.35
CA CYS A 401 8.01 24.78 15.77
C CYS A 401 9.51 24.58 15.99
N GLU A 402 9.92 23.48 16.64
CA GLU A 402 11.33 23.15 16.84
C GLU A 402 12.05 22.93 15.50
N TYR A 403 11.42 22.24 14.54
CA TYR A 403 11.92 22.10 13.17
C TYR A 403 12.12 23.46 12.49
N LEU A 404 11.13 24.36 12.56
CA LEU A 404 11.23 25.68 11.94
C LEU A 404 12.32 26.55 12.58
N SER A 405 12.48 26.49 13.90
CA SER A 405 13.58 27.17 14.61
C SER A 405 14.95 26.63 14.18
N TRP A 406 15.07 25.31 14.00
CA TRP A 406 16.30 24.70 13.49
C TRP A 406 16.62 25.18 12.06
N ARG A 407 15.63 25.19 11.14
CA ARG A 407 15.80 25.71 9.78
C ARG A 407 16.25 27.18 9.77
N GLN A 408 15.75 27.99 10.70
CA GLN A 408 16.18 29.38 10.85
C GLN A 408 17.62 29.51 11.35
N GLY A 409 18.07 28.61 12.23
CA GLY A 409 19.48 28.51 12.60
C GLY A 409 20.38 28.17 11.41
N GLU A 410 19.94 27.25 10.54
CA GLU A 410 20.67 26.91 9.31
C GLU A 410 20.71 28.08 8.32
N CYS A 411 19.61 28.81 8.14
CA CYS A 411 19.58 30.04 7.34
C CYS A 411 20.67 31.01 7.80
N HIS A 412 20.73 31.27 9.10
CA HIS A 412 21.72 32.18 9.68
C HIS A 412 23.16 31.71 9.42
N ALA A 413 23.46 30.45 9.75
CA ALA A 413 24.81 29.90 9.64
C ALA A 413 25.29 29.79 8.18
N SER A 414 24.41 29.38 7.28
CA SER A 414 24.68 29.23 5.84
C SER A 414 24.93 30.59 5.19
N ASN A 415 24.03 31.56 5.44
CA ASN A 415 24.21 32.90 4.91
C ASN A 415 25.51 33.54 5.41
N GLN A 416 25.80 33.42 6.71
CA GLN A 416 27.04 33.93 7.30
C GLN A 416 28.29 33.32 6.65
N TYR A 417 28.29 32.00 6.42
CA TYR A 417 29.37 31.32 5.70
C TYR A 417 29.51 31.84 4.27
N ASN A 418 28.41 31.90 3.51
CA ASN A 418 28.41 32.31 2.10
C ASN A 418 28.86 33.75 1.93
N THR A 419 28.48 34.64 2.85
CA THR A 419 28.96 36.01 2.86
C THR A 419 30.47 36.06 3.09
N CYS A 420 31.01 35.34 4.07
CA CYS A 420 32.46 35.25 4.27
C CYS A 420 33.17 34.72 3.02
N PHE A 421 32.64 33.64 2.46
CA PHE A 421 33.19 32.97 1.28
C PHE A 421 33.24 33.93 0.08
N CYS A 422 32.13 34.59 -0.22
CA CYS A 422 32.06 35.54 -1.33
C CYS A 422 33.00 36.73 -1.13
N MET A 423 33.16 37.23 0.09
CA MET A 423 34.09 38.32 0.39
C MET A 423 35.55 37.89 0.23
N LEU A 424 35.91 36.68 0.66
CA LEU A 424 37.24 36.09 0.47
C LEU A 424 37.57 35.89 -1.01
N VAL A 425 36.62 35.40 -1.81
CA VAL A 425 36.82 35.26 -3.26
C VAL A 425 36.93 36.63 -3.94
N LYS A 426 36.08 37.60 -3.56
CA LYS A 426 36.16 38.99 -4.07
C LYS A 426 37.47 39.68 -3.70
N SER A 427 38.13 39.30 -2.61
CA SER A 427 39.44 39.84 -2.23
C SER A 427 40.62 39.17 -2.93
N GLY A 428 40.36 38.30 -3.91
CA GLY A 428 41.37 37.70 -4.78
C GLY A 428 41.83 36.32 -4.35
N LYS A 429 41.24 35.73 -3.30
CA LYS A 429 41.52 34.33 -2.94
C LYS A 429 40.84 33.38 -3.91
N SER A 430 41.49 32.25 -4.18
CA SER A 430 40.85 31.15 -4.89
C SER A 430 39.73 30.52 -4.05
N GLU A 431 38.75 29.90 -4.70
CA GLU A 431 37.66 29.18 -4.02
C GLU A 431 38.19 28.12 -3.05
N LYS A 432 39.26 27.42 -3.43
CA LYS A 432 39.91 26.40 -2.60
C LYS A 432 40.50 26.99 -1.32
N GLU A 433 41.17 28.13 -1.42
CA GLU A 433 41.72 28.83 -0.25
C GLU A 433 40.62 29.38 0.65
N ALA A 434 39.55 29.93 0.07
CA ALA A 434 38.41 30.42 0.84
C ALA A 434 37.75 29.28 1.64
N HIS A 435 37.59 28.09 1.05
CA HIS A 435 37.07 26.92 1.77
C HIS A 435 37.97 26.48 2.92
N GLU A 436 39.29 26.41 2.71
CA GLU A 436 40.23 26.01 3.77
C GLU A 436 40.29 27.03 4.91
N ILE A 437 40.18 28.33 4.63
CA ILE A 437 40.12 29.37 5.67
C ILE A 437 38.86 29.24 6.52
N LEU A 438 37.72 28.93 5.91
CA LEU A 438 36.45 28.84 6.64
C LEU A 438 36.22 27.48 7.31
N LYS A 439 37.03 26.48 6.99
CA LYS A 439 36.92 25.12 7.52
C LYS A 439 37.14 25.09 9.03
N GLY A 440 36.19 24.51 9.77
CA GLY A 440 36.27 24.39 11.23
C GLY A 440 36.00 25.69 12.01
N THR A 441 35.71 26.81 11.34
CA THR A 441 35.41 28.09 12.02
C THR A 441 34.04 28.06 12.70
N LEU A 442 33.93 28.71 13.85
CA LEU A 442 32.68 28.95 14.55
C LEU A 442 31.97 30.21 13.99
N SER A 443 30.73 30.46 14.41
CA SER A 443 29.99 31.67 13.98
C SER A 443 30.66 32.96 14.45
N LYS A 444 31.27 32.96 15.65
CA LYS A 444 32.02 34.11 16.17
C LYS A 444 33.24 34.43 15.28
N ASP A 445 34.01 33.42 14.91
CA ASP A 445 35.21 33.56 14.07
C ASP A 445 34.86 34.13 12.69
N LYS A 446 33.72 33.72 12.12
CA LYS A 446 33.21 34.27 10.85
C LYS A 446 32.82 35.74 10.96
N ASN A 447 32.16 36.15 12.05
CA ASN A 447 31.85 37.56 12.30
C ASN A 447 33.12 38.39 12.47
N GLU A 448 34.10 37.86 13.20
CA GLU A 448 35.39 38.52 13.42
C GLU A 448 36.17 38.68 12.11
N LEU A 449 36.17 37.64 11.26
CA LEU A 449 36.78 37.69 9.93
C LEU A 449 36.12 38.76 9.04
N LEU A 450 34.78 38.81 8.99
CA LEU A 450 34.06 39.83 8.22
C LEU A 450 34.35 41.25 8.72
N PHE A 451 34.41 41.43 10.04
CA PHE A 451 34.65 42.72 10.64
C PHE A 451 36.10 43.19 10.46
N GLN A 452 37.08 42.34 10.78
CA GLN A 452 38.49 42.73 10.75
C GLN A 452 39.04 42.87 9.33
N GLN A 453 38.71 41.94 8.43
CA GLN A 453 39.29 41.93 7.08
C GLN A 453 38.48 42.75 6.07
N PHE A 454 37.16 42.86 6.27
CA PHE A 454 36.27 43.50 5.29
C PHE A 454 35.48 44.69 5.87
N GLN A 455 35.70 45.05 7.14
CA GLN A 455 35.00 46.15 7.83
C GLN A 455 33.47 46.02 7.75
N MET A 456 32.97 44.78 7.70
CA MET A 456 31.57 44.48 7.47
C MET A 456 30.95 43.82 8.71
N ASN A 457 29.87 44.43 9.23
CA ASN A 457 29.11 43.87 10.32
C ASN A 457 27.93 43.05 9.79
N TYR A 458 27.99 41.73 9.93
CA TYR A 458 26.95 40.82 9.47
C TYR A 458 25.56 41.17 10.02
N ASN A 459 25.45 41.70 11.26
CA ASN A 459 24.14 42.05 11.83
C ASN A 459 23.41 43.18 11.12
N ASN A 460 24.11 43.97 10.30
CA ASN A 460 23.53 45.03 9.48
C ASN A 460 22.97 44.50 8.15
N GLU A 461 23.25 43.24 7.80
CA GLU A 461 22.67 42.62 6.62
C GLU A 461 21.14 42.59 6.71
N PRO A 462 20.43 42.74 5.57
CA PRO A 462 18.98 42.65 5.50
C PRO A 462 18.41 41.43 6.22
N ALA A 463 17.31 41.62 6.94
CA ALA A 463 16.69 40.57 7.74
C ALA A 463 16.26 39.36 6.88
N ILE A 464 15.85 39.59 5.63
CA ILE A 464 15.52 38.54 4.66
C ILE A 464 16.69 37.56 4.41
N PHE A 465 17.95 38.03 4.45
CA PHE A 465 19.13 37.17 4.29
C PHE A 465 19.50 36.45 5.60
N ARG A 466 19.37 37.14 6.73
CA ARG A 466 19.80 36.59 8.03
C ARG A 466 18.80 35.66 8.68
N LYS A 467 17.52 35.93 8.49
CA LYS A 467 16.40 35.26 9.19
C LYS A 467 15.52 34.47 8.25
N GLY A 468 15.65 34.65 6.94
CA GLY A 468 14.74 34.09 5.94
C GLY A 468 13.39 34.80 5.95
N SER A 469 12.39 34.15 5.36
CA SER A 469 11.04 34.68 5.20
C SER A 469 10.04 33.69 5.77
N CYS A 470 9.21 34.13 6.70
CA CYS A 470 8.04 33.39 7.13
C CYS A 470 6.78 33.94 6.46
N ILE A 471 5.85 33.05 6.12
CA ILE A 471 4.53 33.40 5.60
C ILE A 471 3.44 32.78 6.45
N TYR A 472 2.42 33.56 6.73
CA TYR A 472 1.28 33.15 7.51
C TYR A 472 0.09 34.06 7.25
N ARG A 473 -1.11 33.59 7.56
CA ARG A 473 -2.32 34.41 7.40
C ARG A 473 -2.51 35.32 8.61
N GLN A 474 -2.78 36.59 8.34
CA GLN A 474 -3.10 37.59 9.34
C GLN A 474 -4.46 38.22 9.01
N LYS A 475 -5.25 38.53 10.05
CA LYS A 475 -6.48 39.30 9.91
C LYS A 475 -6.14 40.74 9.49
N VAL A 476 -6.81 41.22 8.44
CA VAL A 476 -6.75 42.61 8.01
C VAL A 476 -8.16 43.18 8.03
N GLU A 477 -8.35 44.27 8.77
CA GLU A 477 -9.59 45.05 8.76
C GLU A 477 -9.53 46.05 7.62
N LYS A 478 -10.46 45.93 6.66
CA LYS A 478 -10.67 46.94 5.61
C LYS A 478 -11.93 47.73 5.93
N SER A 479 -11.77 49.02 6.21
CA SER A 479 -12.87 49.98 6.18
C SER A 479 -13.21 50.30 4.72
N ALA A 480 -14.34 49.80 4.23
CA ALA A 480 -14.88 50.27 2.97
C ALA A 480 -15.68 51.56 3.23
N GLU A 481 -15.26 52.69 2.67
CA GLU A 481 -16.13 53.87 2.55
C GLU A 481 -17.16 53.56 1.46
N SER A 482 -18.44 53.48 1.84
CA SER A 482 -19.54 53.43 0.89
C SER A 482 -19.88 54.85 0.44
N GLU A 483 -19.72 55.15 -0.85
CA GLU A 483 -20.39 56.32 -1.44
C GLU A 483 -21.91 56.12 -1.32
N GLY A 484 -22.53 56.86 -0.41
CA GLY A 484 -23.94 56.73 -0.06
C GLY A 484 -24.09 56.20 1.36
N GLY A 485 -24.47 57.09 2.27
CA GLY A 485 -24.54 56.81 3.70
C GLY A 485 -25.54 55.71 4.04
N ASP A 486 -25.03 54.55 4.44
CA ASP A 486 -25.38 53.91 5.70
C ASP A 486 -24.28 52.90 6.10
N LYS A 487 -23.88 52.93 7.37
CA LYS A 487 -22.92 52.08 8.09
C LYS A 487 -21.86 51.33 7.26
N GLY A 488 -20.62 51.82 7.29
CA GLY A 488 -19.44 51.09 6.83
C GLY A 488 -19.39 49.69 7.45
N THR A 489 -19.48 48.66 6.60
CA THR A 489 -19.38 47.25 7.01
C THR A 489 -17.91 46.87 7.06
N THR A 490 -17.37 46.65 8.26
CA THR A 490 -16.03 46.10 8.42
C THR A 490 -16.05 44.65 7.92
N ARG A 491 -15.43 44.38 6.76
CA ARG A 491 -15.36 43.04 6.19
C ARG A 491 -14.02 42.43 6.58
N GLU A 492 -14.04 41.42 7.45
CA GLU A 492 -12.83 40.71 7.85
C GLU A 492 -12.27 39.91 6.66
N ARG A 493 -11.00 40.16 6.30
CA ARG A 493 -10.28 39.40 5.27
C ARG A 493 -8.96 38.87 5.84
N TRP A 494 -8.64 37.63 5.50
CA TRP A 494 -7.36 37.03 5.83
C TRP A 494 -6.43 37.12 4.64
N ASP A 495 -5.36 37.88 4.78
CA ASP A 495 -4.32 38.00 3.74
C ASP A 495 -3.06 37.24 4.18
N VAL A 496 -2.30 36.75 3.20
CA VAL A 496 -1.00 36.13 3.44
C VAL A 496 0.02 37.23 3.68
N LYS A 497 0.61 37.24 4.87
CA LYS A 497 1.69 38.15 5.25
C LYS A 497 3.03 37.47 5.08
N VAL A 498 4.02 38.22 4.60
CA VAL A 498 5.43 37.83 4.56
C VAL A 498 6.19 38.65 5.60
N ASP A 499 6.94 38.00 6.50
CA ASP A 499 7.76 38.65 7.53
C ASP A 499 9.18 38.07 7.58
N HIS A 500 10.13 38.85 8.10
CA HIS A 500 11.55 38.48 8.25
C HIS A 500 11.98 38.61 9.72
N VAL A 501 11.39 37.79 10.59
CA VAL A 501 11.52 37.89 12.05
C VAL A 501 12.09 36.63 12.67
N ASP A 502 12.53 36.73 13.92
CA ASP A 502 12.99 35.57 14.69
C ASP A 502 11.78 34.71 15.11
N MET A 503 11.83 33.40 14.84
CA MET A 503 10.78 32.43 15.11
C MET A 503 10.98 31.70 16.46
N GLY A 504 11.59 32.38 17.43
CA GLY A 504 11.70 31.88 18.80
C GLY A 504 10.34 31.80 19.53
N PRO A 505 10.32 31.37 20.81
CA PRO A 505 9.09 31.18 21.58
C PRO A 505 8.17 32.42 21.62
N GLY A 506 8.74 33.62 21.65
CA GLY A 506 7.99 34.88 21.67
C GLY A 506 7.22 35.16 20.37
N PHE A 507 7.65 34.63 19.22
CA PHE A 507 6.91 34.76 17.96
C PHE A 507 5.62 33.96 18.00
N TRP A 508 5.69 32.70 18.41
CA TRP A 508 4.53 31.81 18.50
C TRP A 508 3.52 32.26 19.55
N GLN A 509 3.99 32.82 20.67
CA GLN A 509 3.12 33.40 21.69
C GLN A 509 2.35 34.64 21.20
N LYS A 510 2.96 35.44 20.32
CA LYS A 510 2.31 36.62 19.71
C LYS A 510 1.33 36.25 18.59
N HIS A 511 1.48 35.07 18.01
CA HIS A 511 0.67 34.60 16.88
C HIS A 511 0.04 33.22 17.12
N PRO A 512 -0.75 33.03 18.20
CA PRO A 512 -1.29 31.72 18.55
C PRO A 512 -2.22 31.14 17.47
N TRP A 513 -2.94 32.02 16.74
CA TRP A 513 -3.90 31.66 15.70
C TRP A 513 -3.28 30.99 14.46
N ILE A 514 -1.96 31.06 14.28
CA ILE A 514 -1.28 30.41 13.14
C ILE A 514 -1.39 28.89 13.25
N MET A 515 -1.32 28.37 14.48
CA MET A 515 -1.22 26.94 14.77
C MET A 515 -2.46 26.38 15.48
N THR A 516 -3.44 27.21 15.84
CA THR A 516 -4.74 26.77 16.37
C THR A 516 -5.82 26.75 15.28
N ASP A 517 -6.77 25.83 15.42
CA ASP A 517 -7.85 25.59 14.47
C ASP A 517 -8.66 26.87 14.19
N ARG A 518 -8.89 27.21 12.92
CA ARG A 518 -9.58 28.46 12.51
C ARG A 518 -11.11 28.39 12.66
N ASN A 519 -11.63 27.30 13.22
CA ASN A 519 -13.06 27.03 13.41
C ASN A 519 -13.48 27.06 14.91
N GLN A 520 -12.76 27.79 15.75
CA GLN A 520 -13.26 28.22 17.07
C GLN A 520 -13.51 29.71 17.11
#